data_AF-A0A7K3Z307-F1
#
_entry.id   AF-A0A7K3Z307-F1
#
_cell.length_a   1.000
_cell.length_b   1.000
_cell.length_c   1.000
_cell.angle_alpha   90.00
_cell.angle_beta   90.00
_cell.angle_gamma   90.00
#
_symmetry.space_group_name_H-M   'P 1'
#
loop_
_entity.id
_entity.type
_entity.pdbx_description
1 polymer ?
#
loop_
_entity_poly.entity_id
_entity_poly.type
_entity_poly.pdbx_seq_one_letter_code
_entity_poly.pdbx_strand_id
1 'polypeptide(L)'
;MHKRSPNKLQQRKIQTIILNGSYHDKQHGETISKLTREDVMGQLKEPVEVHLIPDIGKGEVLIDPRGRGSLQAMDKMESRRKS
;
A
#
# COMPACT_ATOMS: atom_id res chain seq x y z
N MET A 1 -3.19 -13.67 23.15
CA MET A 1 -2.54 -13.40 21.84
C MET A 1 -3.62 -13.19 20.79
N HIS A 2 -3.81 -11.96 20.28
CA HIS A 2 -4.80 -11.69 19.24
C HIS A 2 -4.35 -12.30 17.91
N LYS A 3 -5.02 -13.35 17.43
CA LYS A 3 -4.83 -13.87 16.07
C LYS A 3 -5.18 -12.75 15.08
N ARG A 4 -4.19 -12.25 14.33
CA ARG A 4 -4.44 -11.27 13.27
C ARG A 4 -5.31 -11.95 12.20
N SER A 5 -6.35 -11.28 11.73
CA SER A 5 -7.17 -11.79 10.64
C SER A 5 -6.29 -12.03 9.38
N PRO A 6 -6.51 -13.10 8.61
CA PRO A 6 -5.74 -13.43 7.41
C PRO A 6 -5.59 -12.24 6.44
N ASN A 7 -6.65 -11.44 6.29
CA ASN A 7 -6.67 -10.27 5.39
C ASN A 7 -5.64 -9.20 5.78
N LYS A 8 -5.36 -9.03 7.08
CA LYS A 8 -4.32 -8.09 7.54
C LYS A 8 -2.92 -8.53 7.15
N LEU A 9 -2.69 -9.84 7.08
CA LEU A 9 -1.40 -10.37 6.65
C LEU A 9 -1.20 -10.12 5.15
N GLN A 10 -2.24 -10.34 4.34
CA GLN A 10 -2.22 -10.07 2.90
C GLN A 10 -2.03 -8.58 2.60
N GLN A 11 -2.78 -7.69 3.26
CA GLN A 11 -2.62 -6.24 3.12
C GLN A 11 -1.19 -5.78 3.43
N ARG A 12 -0.59 -6.30 4.50
CA ARG A 12 0.80 -5.98 4.83
C ARG A 12 1.78 -6.47 3.77
N LYS A 13 1.60 -7.68 3.24
CA LYS A 13 2.44 -8.19 2.15
C LYS A 13 2.35 -7.28 0.91
N ILE A 14 1.14 -6.89 0.54
CA ILE A 14 0.88 -5.96 -0.57
C ILE A 14 1.58 -4.61 -0.31
N GLN A 15 1.38 -4.01 0.86
CA GLN A 15 2.04 -2.75 1.24
C GLN A 15 3.57 -2.86 1.18
N THR A 16 4.15 -3.96 1.66
CA THR A 16 5.60 -4.18 1.60
C THR A 16 6.11 -4.23 0.16
N ILE A 17 5.40 -4.91 -0.75
CA ILE A 17 5.76 -4.94 -2.18
C ILE A 17 5.76 -3.52 -2.76
N ILE A 18 4.69 -2.77 -2.50
CA ILE A 18 4.53 -1.40 -3.01
C ILE A 18 5.63 -0.48 -2.48
N LEU A 19 5.89 -0.50 -1.17
CA LEU A 19 6.90 0.34 -0.54
C LEU A 19 8.32 -0.03 -0.98
N ASN A 20 8.63 -1.33 -1.13
CA ASN A 20 9.93 -1.75 -1.66
C ASN A 20 10.10 -1.34 -3.14
N GLY A 21 9.01 -1.30 -3.88
CA GLY A 21 8.95 -0.81 -5.27
C GLY A 21 8.84 0.71 -5.40
N SER A 22 8.98 1.47 -4.32
CA SER A 22 8.88 2.94 -4.35
C SER A 22 10.26 3.61 -4.38
N TYR A 23 10.29 4.93 -4.60
CA TYR A 23 11.44 5.76 -4.25
C TYR A 23 11.02 6.83 -3.24
N HIS A 24 11.96 7.22 -2.39
CA HIS A 24 11.74 8.30 -1.43
C HIS A 24 12.36 9.59 -1.96
N ASP A 25 11.53 10.58 -2.27
CA ASP A 25 11.97 11.92 -2.63
C ASP A 25 12.37 12.68 -1.36
N LYS A 26 13.67 12.89 -1.18
CA LYS A 26 14.21 13.61 -0.02
C LYS A 26 13.94 15.12 -0.08
N GLN A 27 13.65 15.69 -1.24
CA GLN A 27 13.38 17.13 -1.37
C GLN A 27 11.98 17.45 -0.87
N HIS A 28 10.98 16.66 -1.28
CA HIS A 28 9.58 16.87 -0.92
C HIS A 28 9.14 16.04 0.30
N GLY A 29 9.95 15.06 0.73
CA GLY A 29 9.60 14.13 1.80
C GLY A 29 8.54 13.10 1.40
N GLU A 30 8.39 12.86 0.10
CA GLU A 30 7.35 12.01 -0.47
C GLU A 30 7.87 10.59 -0.75
N THR A 31 6.97 9.60 -0.69
CA THR A 31 7.24 8.26 -1.20
C THR A 31 6.42 8.06 -2.44
N ILE A 32 7.09 7.81 -3.56
CA ILE A 32 6.47 7.78 -4.89
C ILE A 32 6.59 6.38 -5.47
N SER A 33 5.48 5.85 -5.97
CA SER A 33 5.43 4.51 -6.55
C SER A 33 6.23 4.43 -7.84
N LYS A 34 7.01 3.36 -8.02
CA LYS A 34 7.55 2.96 -9.33
C LYS A 34 6.82 1.74 -9.90
N LEU A 35 5.76 1.28 -9.23
CA LEU A 35 4.98 0.12 -9.61
C LEU A 35 3.57 0.53 -10.05
N THR A 36 3.04 -0.22 -11.01
CA THR A 36 1.62 -0.28 -11.31
C THR A 36 0.92 -1.36 -10.46
N ARG A 37 -0.42 -1.37 -10.48
CA ARG A 37 -1.23 -2.47 -9.93
C ARG A 37 -0.79 -3.83 -10.52
N GLU A 38 -0.58 -3.89 -11.82
CA GLU A 38 -0.15 -5.10 -12.54
C GLU A 38 1.23 -5.56 -12.06
N ASP A 39 2.17 -4.64 -11.84
CA ASP A 39 3.50 -4.95 -11.32
C ASP A 39 3.43 -5.55 -9.91
N VAL A 40 2.51 -5.07 -9.06
CA VAL A 40 2.26 -5.63 -7.73
C VAL A 40 1.66 -7.04 -7.83
N MET A 41 0.66 -7.22 -8.70
CA MET A 41 0.04 -8.52 -8.97
C MET A 41 1.06 -9.56 -9.46
N GLY A 42 1.97 -9.16 -10.34
CA GLY A 42 3.03 -10.04 -10.84
C GLY A 42 4.05 -10.49 -9.78
N GLN A 43 4.17 -9.77 -8.66
CA GLN A 43 5.09 -10.11 -7.56
C GLN A 43 4.45 -10.98 -6.47
N LEU A 44 3.13 -11.13 -6.49
CA LEU A 44 2.39 -11.94 -5.53
C LEU A 44 2.52 -13.42 -5.89
N LYS A 45 3.21 -14.18 -5.02
CA LYS A 45 3.48 -15.62 -5.22
C LYS A 45 2.38 -16.55 -4.69
N GLU A 46 1.34 -15.98 -4.10
CA GLU A 46 0.23 -16.69 -3.48
C GLU A 46 -1.09 -16.03 -3.89
N PRO A 47 -2.21 -16.78 -3.92
CA PRO A 47 -3.52 -16.19 -4.12
C PRO A 47 -3.79 -15.12 -3.06
N VAL A 48 -4.13 -13.92 -3.51
CA VAL A 48 -4.58 -12.82 -2.65
C VAL A 48 -5.90 -12.28 -3.14
N GLU A 49 -6.67 -11.71 -2.22
CA GLU A 49 -7.93 -11.07 -2.59
C GLU A 49 -7.64 -9.77 -3.37
N VAL A 50 -8.09 -9.72 -4.63
CA VAL A 50 -7.77 -8.64 -5.58
C VAL A 50 -8.23 -7.27 -5.08
N HIS A 51 -9.30 -7.21 -4.28
CA HIS A 51 -9.81 -5.97 -3.70
C HIS A 51 -8.89 -5.38 -2.61
N LEU A 52 -7.90 -6.13 -2.12
CA LEU A 52 -6.88 -5.64 -1.18
C LEU A 52 -5.72 -4.94 -1.90
N ILE A 53 -5.60 -5.11 -3.22
CA ILE A 53 -4.58 -4.46 -4.03
C ILE A 53 -5.07 -3.05 -4.39
N PRO A 54 -4.39 -1.98 -3.96
CA PRO A 54 -4.75 -0.62 -4.36
C PRO A 54 -4.61 -0.45 -5.87
N ASP A 55 -5.42 0.43 -6.42
CA ASP A 55 -5.19 0.94 -7.77
C ASP A 55 -4.06 1.97 -7.67
N ILE A 56 -2.85 1.58 -8.07
CA ILE A 56 -1.66 2.44 -8.01
C ILE A 56 -1.05 2.61 -9.40
N GLY A 57 -0.66 3.85 -9.69
CA GLY A 57 0.12 4.20 -10.87
C GLY A 57 1.60 4.43 -10.57
N LYS A 58 2.43 4.35 -11.61
CA LYS A 58 3.81 4.87 -11.56
C LYS A 58 3.78 6.38 -11.39
N GLY A 59 4.60 6.92 -10.51
CA GLY A 59 4.63 8.36 -10.18
C GLY A 59 3.59 8.79 -9.16
N GLU A 60 2.74 7.88 -8.67
CA GLU A 60 1.75 8.21 -7.65
C GLU A 60 2.39 8.43 -6.26
N VAL A 61 1.92 9.45 -5.55
CA VAL A 61 2.34 9.75 -4.17
C VAL A 61 1.64 8.80 -3.19
N LEU A 62 2.40 7.84 -2.68
CA LEU A 62 1.95 6.83 -1.73
C LEU A 62 1.89 7.37 -0.29
N ILE A 63 2.87 8.18 0.07
CA ILE A 63 3.01 8.81 1.39
C ILE A 63 3.50 10.24 1.13
N ASP A 64 2.87 11.22 1.78
CA ASP A 64 3.37 12.60 1.80
C ASP A 64 3.54 13.08 3.25
N PRO A 65 4.29 14.17 3.48
CA PRO A 65 4.45 14.76 4.81
C PRO A 65 3.15 15.32 5.41
N ARG A 66 2.13 15.55 4.57
CA ARG A 66 0.84 16.13 4.96
C ARG A 66 -0.21 15.08 5.34
N GLY A 67 0.15 13.80 5.30
CA GLY A 67 -0.76 12.70 5.63
C GLY A 67 -1.79 12.38 4.55
N ARG A 68 -1.57 12.73 3.27
CA ARG A 68 -2.54 12.62 2.16
C ARG A 68 -2.17 11.58 1.09
N GLY A 69 -1.07 10.85 1.24
CA GLY A 69 -0.68 9.82 0.28
C GLY A 69 -1.67 8.64 0.22
N SER A 70 -1.72 7.95 -0.92
CA SER A 70 -2.71 6.90 -1.16
C SER A 70 -2.63 5.71 -0.19
N LEU A 71 -1.42 5.36 0.29
CA LEU A 71 -1.27 4.31 1.32
C LEU A 71 -1.67 4.79 2.72
N GLN A 72 -1.52 6.08 3.03
CA GLN A 72 -2.02 6.65 4.30
C GLN A 72 -3.54 6.74 4.33
N ALA A 73 -4.17 6.95 3.16
CA ALA A 73 -5.64 6.91 3.03
C ALA A 73 -6.20 5.51 3.30
N MET A 74 -5.47 4.45 2.91
CA MET A 74 -5.86 3.05 3.20
C MET A 74 -5.91 2.78 4.71
N ASP A 75 -4.88 3.18 5.46
CA ASP A 75 -4.84 3.04 6.92
C ASP A 75 -5.99 3.82 7.61
N LYS A 76 -6.28 5.04 7.13
CA LYS A 76 -7.37 5.87 7.68
C LYS A 76 -8.76 5.32 7.36
N MET A 77 -8.98 4.77 6.18
CA MET A 77 -10.28 4.18 5.80
C MET A 77 -10.57 2.90 6.62
N GLU A 78 -9.55 2.11 6.95
CA GLU A 78 -9.71 0.94 7.82
C GLU A 78 -9.95 1.31 9.30
N SER A 79 -9.37 2.43 9.77
CA SER A 79 -9.65 2.99 11.10
C SER A 79 -11.12 3.39 11.26
N ARG A 80 -11.71 4.03 10.24
CA ARG A 80 -13.10 4.50 10.28
C ARG A 80 -14.14 3.38 10.22
N ARG A 81 -13.82 2.22 9.63
CA ARG A 81 -14.72 1.05 9.61
C ARG A 81 -14.75 0.27 10.94
N LYS A 82 -13.93 0.66 11.92
CA LYS A 82 -13.91 0.07 13.27
C LYS A 82 -14.47 1.01 14.36
N SER A 83 -15.01 2.17 13.99
CA SER A 83 -15.70 3.09 14.91
C SER A 83 -17.20 2.99 14.78
#